data_AF-T0K975-F1
#
_entry.id   AF-T0K975-F1
#
_cell.length_a   1.000
_cell.length_b   1.000
_cell.length_c   1.000
_cell.angle_alpha   90.00
_cell.angle_beta   90.00
_cell.angle_gamma   90.00
#
_symmetry.space_group_name_H-M   'P 1'
#
loop_
_entity.id
_entity.type
_entity.pdbx_description
1 polymer ?
#
loop_
_entity_poly.entity_id
_entity_poly.type
_entity_poly.pdbx_seq_one_letter_code
_entity_poly.pdbx_strand_id
1 'polypeptide(L)'
;MHLFNVITSCAVLSTASAAVIPRILTEFEPKGGMGTLPQIIPTADTIITDLTALDKAITNLTEVLQSPSGGIIKAISDISSVISHTISIQSANRQAMLDVQELDAVFSASDSSSIINKLKNDVYPHAQTALNYLGQAKAEGLLNSLASKFAVLPYLNVLSSEYDGFSSGLLKYIDAGSQADAKSVLDNIKNLLASTISTYSG
;
A
#
# COMPACT_ATOMS: atom_id res chain seq x y z
N MET A 1 16.23 -18.33 -28.05
CA MET A 1 15.53 -17.08 -28.46
C MET A 1 14.04 -17.39 -28.54
N HIS A 2 13.22 -16.53 -27.91
CA HIS A 2 11.76 -16.40 -28.04
C HIS A 2 10.90 -17.53 -27.43
N LEU A 3 9.83 -17.31 -26.66
CA LEU A 3 9.05 -16.14 -26.19
C LEU A 3 8.25 -16.63 -24.96
N PHE A 4 8.27 -15.92 -23.83
CA PHE A 4 7.36 -16.18 -22.70
C PHE A 4 6.10 -15.34 -22.86
N ASN A 5 4.96 -16.02 -22.92
CA ASN A 5 3.61 -15.48 -22.90
C ASN A 5 2.99 -15.91 -21.57
N VAL A 6 2.86 -15.02 -20.59
CA VAL A 6 1.99 -15.26 -19.43
C VAL A 6 1.36 -13.94 -19.01
N ILE A 7 0.12 -13.73 -19.44
CA ILE A 7 -0.83 -12.79 -18.85
C ILE A 7 -1.90 -13.65 -18.16
N THR A 8 -2.34 -13.17 -16.98
CA THR A 8 -3.56 -13.53 -16.22
C THR A 8 -3.64 -14.91 -15.55
N SER A 9 -3.63 -14.92 -14.22
CA SER A 9 -4.82 -15.17 -13.38
C SER A 9 -4.46 -15.13 -11.89
N CYS A 10 -4.80 -14.04 -11.19
CA CYS A 10 -4.88 -14.04 -9.72
C CYS A 10 -6.35 -14.24 -9.35
N ALA A 11 -6.73 -15.49 -9.07
CA ALA A 11 -7.90 -15.81 -8.29
C ALA A 11 -7.38 -16.39 -6.97
N VAL A 12 -7.34 -15.58 -5.92
CA VAL A 12 -7.10 -16.08 -4.56
C VAL A 12 -8.46 -16.51 -4.01
N LEU A 13 -8.64 -17.83 -3.92
CA LEU A 13 -9.78 -18.46 -3.26
C LEU A 13 -9.80 -18.06 -1.78
N SER A 14 -10.95 -17.52 -1.35
CA SER A 14 -11.33 -17.29 0.03
C SER A 14 -11.45 -18.61 0.81
N THR A 15 -10.80 -18.72 1.96
CA THR A 15 -11.25 -19.63 3.02
C THR A 15 -12.28 -18.89 3.89
N ALA A 16 -13.55 -19.23 3.68
CA ALA A 16 -14.66 -18.78 4.50
C ALA A 16 -14.55 -19.40 5.91
N SER A 17 -14.54 -18.56 6.95
CA SER A 17 -15.04 -18.95 8.27
C SER A 17 -16.35 -18.19 8.49
N ALA A 18 -17.40 -18.96 8.73
CA ALA A 18 -18.78 -18.52 8.78
C ALA A 18 -19.05 -17.52 9.91
N ALA A 19 -19.67 -16.39 9.56
CA ALA A 19 -20.46 -15.59 10.49
C ALA A 19 -21.76 -15.15 9.81
N VAL A 20 -22.85 -15.82 10.23
CA VAL A 20 -24.29 -15.51 10.16
C VAL A 20 -24.77 -14.49 9.11
N ILE A 21 -25.45 -14.99 8.08
CA ILE A 21 -26.28 -14.22 7.14
C ILE A 21 -27.72 -14.17 7.67
N PRO A 22 -28.33 -13.00 7.95
CA PRO A 22 -29.78 -12.91 8.04
C PRO A 22 -30.37 -12.93 6.63
N ARG A 23 -30.89 -14.11 6.29
CA ARG A 23 -31.97 -14.42 5.33
C ARG A 23 -32.74 -13.21 4.77
N ILE A 24 -32.47 -12.79 3.53
CA ILE A 24 -33.46 -12.55 2.46
C ILE A 24 -32.78 -12.87 1.10
N LEU A 25 -32.83 -14.13 0.68
CA LEU A 25 -32.52 -14.60 -0.67
C LEU A 25 -33.80 -15.21 -1.23
N THR A 26 -34.73 -14.36 -1.65
CA THR A 26 -35.86 -14.75 -2.50
C THR A 26 -36.28 -13.50 -3.26
N GLU A 27 -35.60 -13.23 -4.38
CA GLU A 27 -36.10 -12.48 -5.55
C GLU A 27 -34.92 -12.23 -6.51
N PHE A 28 -34.40 -13.31 -7.08
CA PHE A 28 -33.61 -13.23 -8.31
C PHE A 28 -34.44 -13.91 -9.41
N GLU A 29 -35.40 -13.17 -9.97
CA GLU A 29 -35.88 -13.46 -11.32
C GLU A 29 -35.12 -12.58 -12.32
N PRO A 30 -34.48 -13.17 -13.35
CA PRO A 30 -33.77 -12.41 -14.36
C PRO A 30 -34.77 -11.92 -15.41
N LYS A 31 -35.27 -10.69 -15.25
CA LYS A 31 -35.96 -9.99 -16.35
C LYS A 31 -35.35 -8.60 -16.56
N GLY A 32 -34.42 -8.52 -17.50
CA GLY A 32 -34.28 -7.36 -18.39
C GLY A 32 -33.94 -6.01 -17.77
N GLY A 33 -32.92 -5.96 -16.92
CA GLY A 33 -32.23 -4.72 -16.59
C GLY A 33 -30.74 -4.99 -16.45
N MET A 34 -29.88 -4.18 -17.06
CA MET A 34 -28.48 -4.08 -16.62
C MET A 34 -28.54 -3.55 -15.18
N GLY A 35 -28.63 -4.48 -14.23
CA GLY A 35 -28.52 -4.15 -12.82
C GLY A 35 -27.14 -3.56 -12.63
N THR A 36 -27.09 -2.26 -12.33
CA THR A 36 -25.87 -1.64 -11.81
C THR A 36 -25.50 -2.42 -10.57
N LEU A 37 -24.32 -3.07 -10.59
CA LEU A 37 -23.73 -3.61 -9.37
C LEU A 37 -23.77 -2.48 -8.33
N PRO A 38 -24.23 -2.73 -7.08
CA PRO A 38 -24.23 -1.70 -6.07
C PRO A 38 -22.81 -1.16 -5.93
N GLN A 39 -22.62 0.11 -6.28
CA GLN A 39 -21.35 0.79 -6.10
C GLN A 39 -21.19 1.03 -4.59
N ILE A 40 -20.21 0.39 -3.98
CA ILE A 40 -19.84 0.66 -2.59
C ILE A 40 -18.96 1.90 -2.63
N ILE A 41 -19.49 3.04 -2.20
CA ILE A 41 -18.72 4.29 -2.11
C ILE A 41 -17.79 4.18 -0.90
N PRO A 42 -16.46 4.37 -1.07
CA PRO A 42 -15.53 4.34 0.05
C PRO A 42 -15.86 5.36 1.13
N THR A 43 -15.58 5.00 2.39
CA THR A 43 -15.74 5.87 3.55
C THR A 43 -14.40 6.12 4.24
N ALA A 44 -14.39 6.93 5.29
CA ALA A 44 -13.20 7.09 6.12
C ALA A 44 -12.72 5.76 6.70
N ASP A 45 -13.63 4.86 7.08
CA ASP A 45 -13.29 3.52 7.56
C ASP A 45 -12.66 2.65 6.47
N THR A 46 -13.08 2.80 5.21
CA THR A 46 -12.42 2.16 4.06
C THR A 46 -10.96 2.64 3.98
N ILE A 47 -10.73 3.96 3.99
CA ILE A 47 -9.38 4.53 3.92
C ILE A 47 -8.51 4.09 5.11
N ILE A 48 -9.06 4.05 6.32
CA ILE A 48 -8.33 3.57 7.51
C ILE A 48 -7.99 2.08 7.37
N THR A 49 -8.88 1.28 6.77
CA THR A 49 -8.62 -0.13 6.49
C THR A 49 -7.48 -0.30 5.49
N ASP A 50 -7.47 0.47 4.41
CA ASP A 50 -6.39 0.43 3.41
C ASP A 50 -5.05 0.86 4.01
N LEU A 51 -5.05 1.92 4.83
CA LEU A 51 -3.86 2.36 5.54
C LEU A 51 -3.36 1.32 6.54
N THR A 52 -4.25 0.57 7.18
CA THR A 52 -3.89 -0.54 8.07
C THR A 52 -3.29 -1.70 7.29
N ALA A 53 -3.81 -2.01 6.10
CA ALA A 53 -3.23 -3.02 5.23
C ALA A 53 -1.84 -2.61 4.72
N LEU A 54 -1.67 -1.34 4.34
CA LEU A 54 -0.40 -0.76 3.93
C LEU A 54 0.63 -0.81 5.06
N ASP A 55 0.25 -0.32 6.23
CA ASP A 55 1.05 -0.33 7.47
C ASP A 55 1.55 -1.74 7.83
N LYS A 56 0.65 -2.73 7.78
CA LYS A 56 0.97 -4.14 8.01
C LYS A 56 1.95 -4.67 6.96
N ALA A 57 1.76 -4.35 5.68
CA ALA A 57 2.65 -4.79 4.62
C ALA A 57 4.06 -4.20 4.78
N ILE A 58 4.17 -2.93 5.17
CA ILE A 58 5.45 -2.25 5.47
C ILE A 58 6.12 -2.88 6.69
N THR A 59 5.36 -3.17 7.74
CA THR A 59 5.87 -3.82 8.95
C THR A 59 6.45 -5.21 8.63
N ASN A 60 5.71 -6.02 7.86
CA ASN A 60 6.20 -7.34 7.44
C ASN A 60 7.48 -7.25 6.60
N LEU A 61 7.57 -6.27 5.68
CA LEU A 61 8.81 -6.03 4.94
C LEU A 61 9.95 -5.67 5.89
N THR A 62 9.69 -4.80 6.87
CA THR A 62 10.68 -4.38 7.87
C THR A 62 11.23 -5.57 8.66
N GLU A 63 10.36 -6.46 9.11
CA GLU A 63 10.74 -7.68 9.85
C GLU A 63 11.61 -8.62 9.01
N VAL A 64 11.32 -8.78 7.72
CA VAL A 64 12.12 -9.61 6.81
C VAL A 64 13.47 -8.97 6.48
N LEU A 65 13.54 -7.64 6.43
CA LEU A 65 14.78 -6.91 6.23
C LEU A 65 15.68 -6.91 7.48
N GLN A 66 15.12 -7.11 8.68
CA GLN A 66 15.85 -7.10 9.95
C GLN A 66 16.51 -8.47 10.27
N SER A 67 17.78 -8.48 10.69
CA SER A 67 18.41 -9.68 11.31
C SER A 67 18.30 -9.67 12.83
N PRO A 68 18.07 -10.83 13.48
CA PRO A 68 18.19 -11.01 14.93
C PRO A 68 19.57 -10.64 15.51
N SER A 69 20.62 -10.62 14.68
CA SER A 69 21.98 -10.25 15.07
C SER A 69 22.34 -8.77 14.81
N GLY A 70 21.38 -7.95 14.37
CA GLY A 70 21.58 -6.51 14.14
C GLY A 70 22.18 -6.12 12.78
N GLY A 71 22.16 -7.01 11.79
CA GLY A 71 22.53 -6.72 10.38
C GLY A 71 21.39 -6.95 9.38
N ILE A 72 21.60 -6.71 8.08
CA ILE A 72 20.58 -6.90 7.03
C ILE A 72 20.65 -8.29 6.37
N ILE A 73 21.63 -9.10 6.77
CA ILE A 73 22.06 -10.34 6.09
C ILE A 73 20.96 -11.41 5.98
N LYS A 74 19.88 -11.35 6.77
CA LYS A 74 18.75 -12.30 6.63
C LYS A 74 17.92 -12.06 5.35
N ALA A 75 17.86 -10.83 4.83
CA ALA A 75 17.12 -10.50 3.60
C ALA A 75 17.65 -11.24 2.36
N ILE A 76 18.95 -11.61 2.32
CA ILE A 76 19.54 -12.40 1.22
C ILE A 76 19.01 -13.84 1.22
N SER A 77 18.74 -14.39 2.41
CA SER A 77 18.30 -15.77 2.55
C SER A 77 16.82 -15.98 2.19
N ASP A 78 16.02 -14.91 2.19
CA ASP A 78 14.58 -14.96 1.90
C ASP A 78 14.13 -13.85 0.95
N ILE A 79 14.75 -13.83 -0.23
CA ILE A 79 14.40 -12.92 -1.33
C ILE A 79 12.91 -13.05 -1.70
N SER A 80 12.34 -14.26 -1.60
CA SER A 80 10.93 -14.51 -1.92
C SER A 80 9.99 -13.74 -0.98
N SER A 81 10.27 -13.72 0.33
CA SER A 81 9.48 -12.94 1.28
C SER A 81 9.65 -11.43 1.07
N VAL A 82 10.87 -10.96 0.76
CA VAL A 82 11.10 -9.55 0.39
C VAL A 82 10.22 -9.16 -0.80
N ILE A 83 10.21 -9.96 -1.87
CA ILE A 83 9.37 -9.72 -3.05
C ILE A 83 7.89 -9.74 -2.70
N SER A 84 7.44 -10.75 -1.94
CA SER A 84 6.03 -10.92 -1.55
C SER A 84 5.49 -9.73 -0.73
N HIS A 85 6.23 -9.29 0.29
CA HIS A 85 5.83 -8.15 1.10
C HIS A 85 5.89 -6.85 0.31
N THR A 86 6.85 -6.73 -0.61
CA THR A 86 6.91 -5.59 -1.50
C THR A 86 5.67 -5.54 -2.42
N ILE A 87 5.27 -6.65 -3.05
CA ILE A 87 4.01 -6.71 -3.81
C ILE A 87 2.79 -6.36 -2.93
N SER A 88 2.79 -6.78 -1.67
CA SER A 88 1.71 -6.46 -0.73
C SER A 88 1.62 -4.96 -0.43
N ILE A 89 2.75 -4.26 -0.31
CA ILE A 89 2.80 -2.79 -0.16
C ILE A 89 2.19 -2.11 -1.39
N GLN A 90 2.60 -2.51 -2.60
CA GLN A 90 2.05 -1.94 -3.83
C GLN A 90 0.55 -2.21 -3.95
N SER A 91 0.10 -3.43 -3.65
CA SER A 91 -1.32 -3.78 -3.70
C SER A 91 -2.14 -2.91 -2.75
N ALA A 92 -1.67 -2.73 -1.51
CA ALA A 92 -2.36 -1.89 -0.52
C ALA A 92 -2.34 -0.41 -0.91
N ASN A 93 -1.22 0.11 -1.40
CA ASN A 93 -1.12 1.50 -1.84
C ASN A 93 -1.97 1.80 -3.07
N ARG A 94 -2.02 0.86 -4.04
CA ARG A 94 -2.91 0.95 -5.20
C ARG A 94 -4.37 0.90 -4.80
N GLN A 95 -4.75 0.01 -3.88
CA GLN A 95 -6.13 -0.04 -3.38
C GLN A 95 -6.52 1.28 -2.73
N ALA A 96 -5.70 1.78 -1.79
CA ALA A 96 -5.91 3.09 -1.17
C ALA A 96 -6.04 4.22 -2.21
N MET A 97 -5.21 4.22 -3.25
CA MET A 97 -5.27 5.20 -4.35
C MET A 97 -6.60 5.12 -5.11
N LEU A 98 -7.09 3.91 -5.40
CA LEU A 98 -8.37 3.72 -6.08
C LEU A 98 -9.53 4.17 -5.19
N ASP A 99 -9.52 3.82 -3.90
CA ASP A 99 -10.59 4.18 -2.98
C ASP A 99 -10.67 5.69 -2.76
N VAL A 100 -9.54 6.41 -2.66
CA VAL A 100 -9.59 7.88 -2.57
C VAL A 100 -10.05 8.56 -3.87
N GLN A 101 -9.97 7.89 -5.02
CA GLN A 101 -10.48 8.41 -6.30
C GLN A 101 -12.00 8.24 -6.43
N GLU A 102 -12.59 7.31 -5.68
CA GLU A 102 -14.03 7.04 -5.68
C GLU A 102 -14.80 7.78 -4.57
N LEU A 103 -14.10 8.48 -3.67
CA LEU A 103 -14.72 9.36 -2.68
C LEU A 103 -15.57 10.45 -3.34
N ASP A 104 -16.71 10.78 -2.74
CA ASP A 104 -17.65 11.79 -3.25
C ASP A 104 -17.93 12.93 -2.25
N ALA A 105 -17.46 12.80 -1.01
CA ALA A 105 -17.73 13.73 0.07
C ALA A 105 -16.49 14.01 0.92
N VAL A 106 -16.38 15.25 1.40
CA VAL A 106 -15.37 15.67 2.37
C VAL A 106 -15.65 14.99 3.72
N PHE A 107 -14.59 14.49 4.35
CA PHE A 107 -14.64 13.84 5.65
C PHE A 107 -14.98 14.82 6.77
N SER A 108 -15.55 14.29 7.86
CA SER A 108 -15.66 15.07 9.09
C SER A 108 -14.27 15.42 9.64
N ALA A 109 -14.19 16.41 10.52
CA ALA A 109 -12.94 16.75 11.21
C ALA A 109 -12.40 15.57 12.04
N SER A 110 -13.29 14.77 12.64
CA SER A 110 -12.92 13.57 13.40
C SER A 110 -12.31 12.50 12.50
N ASP A 111 -12.95 12.21 11.36
CA ASP A 111 -12.47 11.21 10.41
C ASP A 111 -11.15 11.62 9.76
N SER A 112 -11.05 12.91 9.39
CA SER A 112 -9.81 13.51 8.90
C SER A 112 -8.67 13.34 9.90
N SER A 113 -8.94 13.65 11.18
CA SER A 113 -7.96 13.46 12.27
C SER A 113 -7.54 12.00 12.42
N SER A 114 -8.48 11.04 12.36
CA SER A 114 -8.18 9.61 12.44
C SER A 114 -7.27 9.14 11.30
N ILE A 115 -7.57 9.56 10.06
CA ILE A 115 -6.75 9.23 8.88
C ILE A 115 -5.35 9.84 9.01
N ILE A 116 -5.25 11.12 9.39
CA ILE A 116 -3.98 11.81 9.58
C ILE A 116 -3.16 11.14 10.69
N ASN A 117 -3.79 10.76 11.80
CA ASN A 117 -3.13 10.07 12.90
C ASN A 117 -2.61 8.69 12.47
N LYS A 118 -3.38 7.93 11.69
CA LYS A 118 -2.93 6.65 11.13
C LYS A 118 -1.70 6.82 10.23
N LEU A 119 -1.71 7.84 9.37
CA LEU A 119 -0.56 8.17 8.52
C LEU A 119 0.67 8.58 9.34
N LYS A 120 0.46 9.46 10.33
CA LYS A 120 1.52 10.10 11.12
C LYS A 120 2.18 9.15 12.12
N ASN A 121 1.38 8.35 12.82
CA ASN A 121 1.83 7.56 13.96
C ASN A 121 2.22 6.14 13.58
N ASP A 122 1.64 5.60 12.50
CA ASP A 122 1.85 4.20 12.12
C ASP A 122 2.57 4.10 10.77
N VAL A 123 1.94 4.57 9.69
CA VAL A 123 2.47 4.39 8.32
C VAL A 123 3.83 5.08 8.14
N TYR A 124 3.96 6.34 8.54
CA TYR A 124 5.19 7.10 8.34
C TYR A 124 6.39 6.51 9.10
N PRO A 125 6.32 6.21 10.42
CA PRO A 125 7.45 5.61 11.14
C PRO A 125 7.86 4.24 10.60
N HIS A 126 6.90 3.39 10.23
CA HIS A 126 7.22 2.09 9.64
C HIS A 126 7.81 2.23 8.24
N ALA A 127 7.30 3.14 7.41
CA ALA A 127 7.86 3.42 6.08
C ALA A 127 9.29 3.93 6.19
N GLN A 128 9.54 4.86 7.13
CA GLN A 128 10.88 5.37 7.39
C GLN A 128 11.86 4.24 7.74
N THR A 129 11.45 3.31 8.62
CA THR A 129 12.28 2.17 9.03
C THR A 129 12.56 1.23 7.86
N ALA A 130 11.53 0.82 7.12
CA ALA A 130 11.66 -0.07 5.96
C ALA A 130 12.58 0.52 4.88
N LEU A 131 12.39 1.79 4.54
CA LEU A 131 13.17 2.49 3.52
C LEU A 131 14.62 2.71 3.97
N ASN A 132 14.86 2.97 5.27
CA ASN A 132 16.21 3.02 5.82
C ASN A 132 16.94 1.67 5.70
N TYR A 133 16.27 0.56 6.01
CA TYR A 133 16.84 -0.77 5.81
C TYR A 133 17.11 -1.08 4.34
N LEU A 134 16.24 -0.65 3.42
CA LEU A 134 16.51 -0.74 1.99
C LEU A 134 17.73 0.09 1.57
N GLY A 135 17.92 1.29 2.12
CA GLY A 135 19.10 2.12 1.85
C GLY A 135 20.40 1.47 2.37
N GLN A 136 20.38 0.94 3.58
CA GLN A 136 21.51 0.20 4.16
C GLN A 136 21.80 -1.09 3.37
N ALA A 137 20.77 -1.82 2.91
CA ALA A 137 20.93 -2.99 2.04
C ALA A 137 21.65 -2.64 0.72
N LYS A 138 21.44 -1.43 0.19
CA LYS A 138 22.23 -0.93 -0.96
C LYS A 138 23.69 -0.74 -0.59
N ALA A 139 23.97 -0.06 0.52
CA ALA A 139 25.32 0.26 0.96
C ALA A 139 26.16 -1.00 1.26
N GLU A 140 25.54 -2.06 1.77
CA GLU A 140 26.21 -3.34 2.07
C GLU A 140 26.43 -4.23 0.83
N GLY A 141 26.04 -3.78 -0.38
CA GLY A 141 26.21 -4.55 -1.61
C GLY A 141 25.30 -5.77 -1.74
N LEU A 142 24.43 -5.99 -0.75
CA LEU A 142 23.36 -7.00 -0.70
C LEU A 142 22.48 -6.96 -1.95
N LEU A 143 22.26 -5.76 -2.46
CA LEU A 143 21.45 -5.53 -3.65
C LEU A 143 22.07 -6.02 -4.96
N ASN A 144 23.38 -6.29 -5.06
CA ASN A 144 23.88 -6.93 -6.28
C ASN A 144 23.24 -8.31 -6.50
N SER A 145 22.83 -8.97 -5.41
CA SER A 145 22.06 -10.22 -5.46
C SER A 145 20.55 -9.99 -5.68
N LEU A 146 19.96 -9.00 -5.01
CA LEU A 146 18.52 -8.67 -5.13
C LEU A 146 18.20 -7.99 -6.46
N ALA A 147 18.93 -6.95 -6.88
CA ALA A 147 18.72 -6.21 -8.12
C ALA A 147 18.77 -7.11 -9.37
N SER A 148 19.58 -8.17 -9.34
CA SER A 148 19.61 -9.17 -10.41
C SER A 148 18.33 -10.02 -10.51
N LYS A 149 17.55 -10.11 -9.42
CA LYS A 149 16.32 -10.90 -9.30
C LYS A 149 15.06 -10.06 -9.12
N PHE A 150 15.20 -8.80 -8.73
CA PHE A 150 14.15 -7.93 -8.24
C PHE A 150 14.39 -6.49 -8.71
N ALA A 151 13.42 -5.95 -9.46
CA ALA A 151 13.49 -4.62 -10.03
C ALA A 151 13.15 -3.53 -8.98
N VAL A 152 14.00 -3.37 -7.96
CA VAL A 152 13.74 -2.45 -6.83
C VAL A 152 13.44 -1.03 -7.29
N LEU A 153 14.26 -0.47 -8.19
CA LEU A 153 14.08 0.90 -8.65
C LEU A 153 12.77 1.09 -9.44
N PRO A 154 12.45 0.26 -10.46
CA PRO A 154 11.12 0.29 -11.08
C PRO A 154 9.97 0.16 -10.09
N TYR A 155 10.09 -0.70 -9.08
CA TYR A 155 9.07 -0.87 -8.05
C TYR A 155 8.88 0.41 -7.22
N LEU A 156 9.98 1.02 -6.74
CA LEU A 156 9.92 2.26 -5.97
C LEU A 156 9.30 3.41 -6.79
N ASN A 157 9.60 3.48 -8.09
CA ASN A 157 8.99 4.47 -8.98
C ASN A 157 7.47 4.27 -9.13
N VAL A 158 7.00 3.03 -9.26
CA VAL A 158 5.56 2.72 -9.31
C VAL A 158 4.90 3.09 -7.98
N LEU A 159 5.49 2.69 -6.86
CA LEU A 159 4.98 3.01 -5.53
C LEU A 159 4.88 4.53 -5.32
N SER A 160 5.90 5.28 -5.73
CA SER A 160 5.91 6.75 -5.67
C SER A 160 4.81 7.37 -6.53
N SER A 161 4.58 6.86 -7.74
CA SER A 161 3.52 7.35 -8.61
C SER A 161 2.13 7.08 -8.04
N GLU A 162 1.91 5.89 -7.48
CA GLU A 162 0.64 5.53 -6.85
C GLU A 162 0.42 6.33 -5.57
N TYR A 163 1.47 6.56 -4.78
CA TYR A 163 1.41 7.39 -3.59
C TYR A 163 1.10 8.87 -3.91
N ASP A 164 1.59 9.38 -5.03
CA ASP A 164 1.22 10.71 -5.53
C ASP A 164 -0.27 10.80 -5.90
N GLY A 165 -0.81 9.75 -6.52
CA GLY A 165 -2.23 9.62 -6.78
C GLY A 165 -3.06 9.57 -5.48
N PHE A 166 -2.63 8.74 -4.53
CA PHE A 166 -3.26 8.61 -3.22
C PHE A 166 -3.26 9.93 -2.44
N SER A 167 -2.09 10.56 -2.29
CA SER A 167 -1.94 11.80 -1.51
C SER A 167 -2.75 12.96 -2.11
N SER A 168 -2.68 13.15 -3.42
CA SER A 168 -3.45 14.20 -4.10
C SER A 168 -4.96 13.93 -4.13
N GLY A 169 -5.36 12.65 -4.17
CA GLY A 169 -6.75 12.23 -4.03
C GLY A 169 -7.28 12.53 -2.62
N LEU A 170 -6.60 12.00 -1.60
CA LEU A 170 -6.99 12.13 -0.20
C LEU A 170 -7.12 13.60 0.22
N LEU A 171 -6.16 14.45 -0.16
CA LEU A 171 -6.18 15.87 0.21
C LEU A 171 -7.43 16.61 -0.28
N LYS A 172 -8.14 16.14 -1.31
CA LYS A 172 -9.40 16.81 -1.74
C LYS A 172 -10.54 16.60 -0.75
N TYR A 173 -10.47 15.54 0.05
CA TYR A 173 -11.56 15.09 0.92
C TYR A 173 -11.24 15.26 2.41
N ILE A 174 -10.02 15.67 2.78
CA ILE A 174 -9.70 16.06 4.15
C ILE A 174 -10.42 17.37 4.51
N ASP A 175 -10.96 17.45 5.72
CA ASP A 175 -11.53 18.66 6.30
C ASP A 175 -10.56 19.87 6.18
N ALA A 176 -11.10 21.05 5.88
CA ALA A 176 -10.33 22.26 5.66
C ALA A 176 -9.42 22.65 6.85
N GLY A 177 -9.88 22.43 8.08
CA GLY A 177 -9.10 22.70 9.30
C GLY A 177 -7.88 21.78 9.46
N SER A 178 -7.90 20.62 8.80
CA SER A 178 -6.88 19.57 8.93
C SER A 178 -5.95 19.47 7.70
N GLN A 179 -6.18 20.29 6.66
CA GLN A 179 -5.45 20.26 5.39
C GLN A 179 -3.94 20.46 5.53
N ALA A 180 -3.51 21.42 6.35
CA ALA A 180 -2.08 21.71 6.52
C ALA A 180 -1.33 20.54 7.16
N ASP A 181 -1.93 19.93 8.18
CA ASP A 181 -1.36 18.78 8.88
C ASP A 181 -1.35 17.53 7.98
N ALA A 182 -2.45 17.27 7.26
CA ALA A 182 -2.51 16.19 6.28
C ALA A 182 -1.43 16.34 5.20
N LYS A 183 -1.30 17.54 4.63
CA LYS A 183 -0.29 17.83 3.61
C LYS A 183 1.12 17.60 4.13
N SER A 184 1.43 18.08 5.34
CA SER A 184 2.74 17.90 5.96
C SER A 184 3.11 16.42 6.11
N VAL A 185 2.18 15.59 6.62
CA VAL A 185 2.43 14.15 6.80
C VAL A 185 2.59 13.43 5.46
N LEU A 186 1.75 13.73 4.48
CA LEU A 186 1.82 13.14 3.14
C LEU A 186 3.13 13.52 2.42
N ASP A 187 3.53 14.79 2.49
CA ASP A 187 4.79 15.27 1.91
C ASP A 187 6.00 14.58 2.55
N ASN A 188 5.96 14.30 3.86
CA ASN A 188 7.05 13.59 4.54
C ASN A 188 7.24 12.17 3.99
N ILE A 189 6.16 11.41 3.77
CA ILE A 189 6.24 10.07 3.18
C ILE A 189 6.72 10.15 1.72
N LYS A 190 6.22 11.12 0.95
CA LYS A 190 6.68 11.36 -0.42
C LYS A 190 8.18 11.64 -0.48
N ASN A 191 8.68 12.49 0.42
CA ASN A 191 10.10 12.83 0.51
C ASN A 191 10.96 11.61 0.91
N LEU A 192 10.46 10.74 1.78
CA LEU A 192 11.13 9.47 2.10
C LEU A 192 11.27 8.59 0.86
N LEU A 193 10.19 8.39 0.10
CA LEU A 193 10.21 7.61 -1.14
C LEU A 193 11.18 8.22 -2.18
N ALA A 194 11.14 9.53 -2.39
CA ALA A 194 12.03 10.23 -3.31
C ALA A 194 13.50 10.10 -2.91
N SER A 195 13.80 10.22 -1.61
CA SER A 195 15.15 10.03 -1.08
C SER A 195 15.67 8.62 -1.35
N THR A 196 14.87 7.59 -1.08
CA THR A 196 15.24 6.20 -1.37
C THR A 196 15.42 5.95 -2.87
N ILE A 197 14.53 6.48 -3.72
CA ILE A 197 14.69 6.38 -5.19
C ILE A 197 16.01 7.01 -5.62
N SER A 198 16.36 8.19 -5.09
CA SER A 198 17.64 8.85 -5.38
C SER A 198 18.82 8.00 -4.93
N THR A 199 18.76 7.39 -3.73
CA THR A 199 19.78 6.45 -3.27
C THR A 199 19.95 5.29 -4.24
N TYR A 200 18.88 4.82 -4.89
CA TYR A 200 18.91 3.69 -5.81
C TYR A 200 19.29 4.06 -7.25
N SER A 201 19.10 5.31 -7.65
CA SER A 201 19.39 5.79 -9.02
C SER A 201 20.83 6.26 -9.23
N GLY A 202 21.53 6.64 -8.15
CA GLY A 202 22.97 6.96 -8.15
C GLY A 202 23.85 5.73 -7.95
#